data_AF-A0A7G1IQ71-F1
#
_entry.id   AF-A0A7G1IQ71-F1
#
_cell.length_a   1.000
_cell.length_b   1.000
_cell.length_c   1.000
_cell.angle_alpha   90.00
_cell.angle_beta   90.00
_cell.angle_gamma   90.00
#
_symmetry.space_group_name_H-M   'P 1'
#
loop_
_entity.id
_entity.type
_entity.pdbx_description
1 polymer ?
#
loop_
_entity_poly.entity_id
_entity_poly.type
_entity_poly.pdbx_seq_one_letter_code
_entity_poly.pdbx_strand_id
1 'polypeptide(L)'
;MAVGEWRRCRVRGAGGQNAGTGPGGAGGTGGTGGSAGLIGNGGPGGAGGAGGNQLGGTGNGGAAGNGGSGGTGGWLYGNGGDGGDGGAGGKNSAGGSNSAGGAAGDGGAGGSARLIGAGGHGGQGGIGGSTAGRQSGAFGGAGGDGGSGGNGGWLAGDAGAGGNGGMGGSNTAAPGGAHNGNNGGSGGDGGNGGSGGNAGLFGNGGNAGGGGSGGSGGGANTGINGIALAPAGPGGTGGGGGSGGTGGSGGHSGLLIGDGGSGGSGGNGGNGGTGERRHRR
;
A
#
# COMPACT_ATOMS: atom_id res chain seq x y z
N MET A 1 -32.52 34.33 7.81
CA MET A 1 -32.56 32.85 7.79
C MET A 1 -31.82 32.39 6.54
N ALA A 2 -30.53 32.11 6.65
CA ALA A 2 -29.74 31.60 5.53
C ALA A 2 -29.77 30.06 5.59
N VAL A 3 -30.38 29.45 4.57
CA VAL A 3 -30.50 28.00 4.44
C VAL A 3 -29.13 27.48 4.02
N GLY A 4 -28.41 26.84 4.95
CA GLY A 4 -27.11 26.24 4.69
C GLY A 4 -27.23 25.09 3.69
N GLU A 5 -26.61 25.24 2.53
CA GLU A 5 -26.45 24.18 1.56
C GLU A 5 -25.50 23.11 2.14
N TRP A 6 -26.06 21.99 2.58
CA TRP A 6 -25.29 20.81 2.94
C TRP A 6 -24.65 20.25 1.66
N ARG A 7 -23.40 20.64 1.40
CA ARG A 7 -22.57 19.94 0.43
C ARG A 7 -22.42 18.51 0.93
N ARG A 8 -23.19 17.58 0.36
CA ARG A 8 -23.05 16.14 0.59
C ARG A 8 -21.58 15.79 0.38
N CYS A 9 -20.89 15.42 1.45
CA CYS A 9 -19.61 14.76 1.37
C CYS A 9 -19.82 13.48 0.56
N ARG A 10 -19.42 13.49 -0.71
CA ARG A 10 -19.52 12.32 -1.57
C ARG A 10 -18.36 11.41 -1.16
N VAL A 11 -18.65 10.40 -0.34
CA VAL A 11 -17.71 9.30 -0.09
C VAL A 11 -17.32 8.73 -1.44
N ARG A 12 -16.03 8.80 -1.80
CA ARG A 12 -15.52 8.14 -3.00
C ARG A 12 -15.42 6.65 -2.67
N GLY A 13 -16.12 5.83 -3.45
CA GLY A 13 -16.36 4.41 -3.15
C GLY A 13 -15.22 3.49 -3.56
N ALA A 14 -15.33 2.22 -3.16
CA ALA A 14 -14.50 1.14 -3.66
C ALA A 14 -14.67 0.96 -5.18
N GLY A 15 -13.63 0.44 -5.82
CA GLY A 15 -13.62 0.11 -7.24
C GLY A 15 -14.58 -1.03 -7.57
N GLY A 16 -15.26 -0.92 -8.72
CA GLY A 16 -16.18 -1.94 -9.21
C GLY A 16 -15.45 -3.26 -9.52
N GLN A 17 -16.06 -4.39 -9.16
CA GLN A 17 -15.54 -5.71 -9.51
C GLN A 17 -15.79 -6.01 -11.00
N ASN A 18 -14.87 -6.70 -11.69
CA ASN A 18 -15.18 -7.27 -13.01
C ASN A 18 -15.05 -8.79 -13.03
N ALA A 19 -16.01 -9.40 -13.74
CA ALA A 19 -16.04 -10.82 -14.05
C ALA A 19 -15.76 -11.12 -15.55
N GLY A 20 -15.48 -10.08 -16.34
CA GLY A 20 -15.17 -10.17 -17.78
C GLY A 20 -13.68 -9.94 -18.09
N THR A 21 -13.32 -9.78 -19.36
CA THR A 21 -11.90 -9.69 -19.81
C THR A 21 -11.17 -8.38 -19.47
N GLY A 22 -11.83 -7.40 -18.84
CA GLY A 22 -11.25 -6.08 -18.50
C GLY A 22 -10.91 -5.94 -17.01
N PRO A 23 -9.99 -5.03 -16.62
CA PRO A 23 -9.43 -4.91 -15.27
C PRO A 23 -10.41 -4.37 -14.24
N GLY A 24 -10.10 -4.58 -12.96
CA GLY A 24 -10.90 -4.16 -11.82
C GLY A 24 -11.03 -2.66 -11.78
N GLY A 25 -12.18 -2.14 -11.36
CA GLY A 25 -12.37 -0.70 -11.20
C GLY A 25 -11.37 -0.12 -10.20
N ALA A 26 -10.90 1.09 -10.44
CA ALA A 26 -10.02 1.76 -9.49
C ALA A 26 -10.79 2.18 -8.23
N GLY A 27 -10.14 2.09 -7.06
CA GLY A 27 -10.64 2.65 -5.81
C GLY A 27 -10.59 4.18 -5.83
N GLY A 28 -11.59 4.83 -5.23
CA GLY A 28 -11.60 6.28 -5.11
C GLY A 28 -10.58 6.79 -4.10
N THR A 29 -9.91 7.92 -4.37
CA THR A 29 -8.96 8.51 -3.41
C THR A 29 -9.68 9.05 -2.16
N GLY A 30 -8.99 9.07 -1.02
CA GLY A 30 -9.45 9.65 0.22
C GLY A 30 -9.57 11.17 0.13
N GLY A 31 -10.58 11.75 0.78
CA GLY A 31 -10.76 13.21 0.81
C GLY A 31 -9.70 13.88 1.70
N THR A 32 -9.21 15.06 1.35
CA THR A 32 -8.33 15.82 2.22
C THR A 32 -9.09 16.34 3.45
N GLY A 33 -8.48 16.25 4.62
CA GLY A 33 -8.99 16.83 5.85
C GLY A 33 -9.06 18.36 5.77
N GLY A 34 -10.10 18.95 6.36
CA GLY A 34 -10.28 20.41 6.37
C GLY A 34 -9.30 21.09 7.31
N SER A 35 -8.66 22.17 6.87
CA SER A 35 -7.83 23.00 7.75
C SER A 35 -8.67 23.83 8.72
N ALA A 36 -8.16 23.99 9.94
CA ALA A 36 -8.74 24.89 10.92
C ALA A 36 -8.31 26.35 10.70
N GLY A 37 -9.11 27.28 11.24
CA GLY A 37 -8.90 28.73 11.15
C GLY A 37 -7.91 29.24 12.21
N LEU A 38 -8.36 30.15 13.08
CA LEU A 38 -7.50 30.72 14.13
C LEU A 38 -7.22 29.70 15.26
N ILE A 39 -8.27 29.00 15.69
CA ILE A 39 -8.26 27.95 16.71
C ILE A 39 -9.00 26.75 16.16
N GLY A 40 -8.50 25.55 16.43
CA GLY A 40 -9.16 24.29 16.12
C GLY A 40 -8.20 23.28 15.50
N ASN A 41 -8.57 22.00 15.56
CA ASN A 41 -7.76 20.94 14.96
C ASN A 41 -8.07 20.81 13.47
N GLY A 42 -7.05 20.43 12.70
CA GLY A 42 -7.26 19.98 11.33
C GLY A 42 -8.12 18.72 11.30
N GLY A 43 -9.00 18.60 10.31
CA GLY A 43 -9.79 17.40 10.10
C GLY A 43 -8.91 16.23 9.62
N PRO A 44 -9.29 14.98 9.90
CA PRO A 44 -8.58 13.82 9.38
C PRO A 44 -8.76 13.70 7.86
N GLY A 45 -7.75 13.15 7.20
CA GLY A 45 -7.85 12.68 5.83
C GLY A 45 -8.75 11.45 5.73
N GLY A 46 -9.56 11.38 4.68
CA GLY A 46 -10.37 10.20 4.41
C GLY A 46 -9.52 9.03 3.94
N ALA A 47 -9.93 7.80 4.23
CA ALA A 47 -9.28 6.61 3.69
C ALA A 47 -9.47 6.49 2.17
N GLY A 48 -8.50 5.86 1.52
CA GLY A 48 -8.57 5.45 0.13
C GLY A 48 -9.48 4.24 -0.06
N GLY A 49 -10.27 4.25 -1.13
CA GLY A 49 -11.14 3.14 -1.52
C GLY A 49 -10.34 1.94 -2.02
N ALA A 50 -10.79 0.73 -1.70
CA ALA A 50 -10.18 -0.48 -2.23
C ALA A 50 -10.32 -0.57 -3.76
N GLY A 51 -9.33 -1.17 -4.42
CA GLY A 51 -9.42 -1.53 -5.83
C GLY A 51 -10.38 -2.69 -6.07
N GLY A 52 -11.03 -2.69 -7.23
CA GLY A 52 -11.99 -3.71 -7.62
C GLY A 52 -11.32 -5.05 -7.92
N ASN A 53 -11.95 -6.14 -7.49
CA ASN A 53 -11.44 -7.48 -7.78
C ASN A 53 -11.73 -7.90 -9.23
N GLN A 54 -10.80 -8.67 -9.79
CA GLN A 54 -10.98 -9.46 -11.00
C GLN A 54 -11.34 -10.89 -10.66
N LEU A 55 -12.59 -11.24 -10.95
CA LEU A 55 -13.17 -12.55 -10.64
C LEU A 55 -13.27 -13.47 -11.86
N GLY A 56 -13.08 -12.95 -13.08
CA GLY A 56 -13.09 -13.72 -14.33
C GLY A 56 -12.21 -13.08 -15.41
N GLY A 57 -11.71 -13.87 -16.36
CA GLY A 57 -10.92 -13.40 -17.52
C GLY A 57 -9.45 -13.06 -17.24
N THR A 58 -8.76 -12.50 -18.25
CA THR A 58 -7.31 -12.19 -18.24
C THR A 58 -6.96 -10.79 -17.69
N GLY A 59 -7.88 -10.11 -17.00
CA GLY A 59 -7.70 -8.71 -16.56
C GLY A 59 -7.03 -8.56 -15.19
N ASN A 60 -6.46 -7.39 -14.88
CA ASN A 60 -5.75 -7.13 -13.61
C ASN A 60 -6.67 -6.63 -12.49
N GLY A 61 -6.35 -6.98 -11.24
CA GLY A 61 -6.98 -6.36 -10.08
C GLY A 61 -6.90 -4.83 -10.17
N GLY A 62 -7.97 -4.13 -9.80
CA GLY A 62 -8.01 -2.68 -9.85
C GLY A 62 -7.05 -2.06 -8.86
N ALA A 63 -6.41 -0.95 -9.24
CA ALA A 63 -5.62 -0.16 -8.30
C ALA A 63 -6.52 0.41 -7.20
N ALA A 64 -6.00 0.52 -5.98
CA ALA A 64 -6.71 1.19 -4.91
C ALA A 64 -6.57 2.72 -5.00
N GLY A 65 -7.36 3.43 -4.21
CA GLY A 65 -7.19 4.86 -4.01
C GLY A 65 -6.21 5.14 -2.87
N ASN A 66 -5.44 6.21 -2.98
CA ASN A 66 -4.60 6.72 -1.89
C ASN A 66 -5.46 7.32 -0.78
N GLY A 67 -4.95 7.32 0.44
CA GLY A 67 -5.50 8.07 1.57
C GLY A 67 -5.38 9.57 1.36
N GLY A 68 -6.32 10.32 1.95
CA GLY A 68 -6.30 11.78 1.92
C GLY A 68 -5.33 12.34 2.94
N SER A 69 -4.74 13.50 2.67
CA SER A 69 -3.92 14.20 3.68
C SER A 69 -4.78 14.70 4.84
N GLY A 70 -4.23 14.71 6.04
CA GLY A 70 -4.81 15.41 7.19
C GLY A 70 -4.80 16.93 6.99
N GLY A 71 -5.78 17.61 7.57
CA GLY A 71 -5.89 19.06 7.56
C GLY A 71 -4.90 19.72 8.51
N THR A 72 -4.53 20.97 8.24
CA THR A 72 -3.67 21.73 9.16
C THR A 72 -4.43 22.21 10.40
N GLY A 73 -3.75 22.24 11.54
CA GLY A 73 -4.25 22.83 12.77
C GLY A 73 -4.38 24.37 12.69
N GLY A 74 -5.09 24.94 13.66
CA GLY A 74 -5.35 26.37 13.75
C GLY A 74 -4.06 27.19 13.91
N TRP A 75 -4.10 28.45 13.46
CA TRP A 75 -2.95 29.35 13.51
C TRP A 75 -2.32 29.48 14.90
N LEU A 76 -3.14 29.69 15.94
CA LEU A 76 -2.66 29.89 17.31
C LEU A 76 -2.64 28.60 18.12
N TYR A 77 -3.72 27.82 18.02
CA TYR A 77 -3.86 26.57 18.74
C TYR A 77 -4.65 25.55 17.92
N GLY A 78 -4.08 24.38 17.78
CA GLY A 78 -4.73 23.26 17.11
C GLY A 78 -3.75 22.24 16.59
N ASN A 79 -4.12 20.98 16.76
CA ASN A 79 -3.37 19.87 16.22
C ASN A 79 -3.62 19.75 14.71
N GLY A 80 -2.64 19.23 13.98
CA GLY A 80 -2.90 18.72 12.65
C GLY A 80 -3.81 17.49 12.69
N GLY A 81 -4.58 17.26 11.63
CA GLY A 81 -5.37 16.05 11.47
C GLY A 81 -4.53 14.89 10.98
N ASP A 82 -4.93 13.66 11.28
CA ASP A 82 -4.23 12.47 10.78
C ASP A 82 -4.43 12.31 9.26
N GLY A 83 -3.46 11.73 8.59
CA GLY A 83 -3.60 11.26 7.22
C GLY A 83 -4.48 10.01 7.16
N GLY A 84 -5.26 9.88 6.09
CA GLY A 84 -6.08 8.70 5.86
C GLY A 84 -5.25 7.52 5.37
N ASP A 85 -5.68 6.30 5.66
CA ASP A 85 -5.02 5.10 5.15
C ASP A 85 -5.21 4.92 3.65
N GLY A 86 -4.24 4.30 2.99
CA GLY A 86 -4.32 3.87 1.60
C GLY A 86 -5.24 2.66 1.42
N GLY A 87 -5.94 2.60 0.29
CA GLY A 87 -6.83 1.48 -0.02
C GLY A 87 -6.08 0.20 -0.36
N ALA A 88 -6.70 -0.95 -0.12
CA ALA A 88 -6.15 -2.23 -0.55
C ALA A 88 -6.31 -2.43 -2.07
N GLY A 89 -5.28 -2.96 -2.72
CA GLY A 89 -5.30 -3.30 -4.14
C GLY A 89 -6.27 -4.44 -4.45
N GLY A 90 -6.93 -4.37 -5.61
CA GLY A 90 -7.87 -5.40 -6.04
C GLY A 90 -7.19 -6.73 -6.32
N LYS A 91 -7.83 -7.84 -5.97
CA LYS A 91 -7.30 -9.19 -6.24
C LYS A 91 -7.57 -9.61 -7.67
N ASN A 92 -6.69 -10.43 -8.25
CA ASN A 92 -7.02 -11.27 -9.40
C ASN A 92 -7.18 -12.73 -8.94
N SER A 93 -8.42 -13.23 -9.02
CA SER A 93 -8.76 -14.60 -8.58
C SER A 93 -8.94 -15.58 -9.75
N ALA A 94 -9.12 -15.07 -10.98
CA ALA A 94 -9.36 -15.90 -12.16
C ALA A 94 -8.07 -16.55 -12.71
N GLY A 95 -6.92 -15.93 -12.47
CA GLY A 95 -5.66 -16.33 -13.08
C GLY A 95 -5.64 -16.10 -14.60
N GLY A 96 -4.55 -16.53 -15.25
CA GLY A 96 -4.33 -16.34 -16.69
C GLY A 96 -2.98 -15.70 -17.02
N SER A 97 -2.75 -15.47 -18.31
CA SER A 97 -1.60 -14.70 -18.82
C SER A 97 -1.65 -13.26 -18.34
N ASN A 98 -0.52 -12.66 -17.99
CA ASN A 98 -0.40 -11.22 -17.63
C ASN A 98 -1.39 -10.73 -16.56
N SER A 99 -1.81 -11.63 -15.66
CA SER A 99 -2.83 -11.36 -14.66
C SER A 99 -2.16 -10.92 -13.35
N ALA A 100 -2.21 -9.62 -13.07
CA ALA A 100 -1.62 -9.02 -11.88
C ALA A 100 -2.68 -8.68 -10.82
N GLY A 101 -2.24 -8.66 -9.56
CA GLY A 101 -3.00 -7.99 -8.51
C GLY A 101 -2.90 -6.47 -8.67
N GLY A 102 -3.92 -5.76 -8.20
CA GLY A 102 -3.93 -4.29 -8.22
C GLY A 102 -2.93 -3.74 -7.21
N ALA A 103 -2.26 -2.65 -7.56
CA ALA A 103 -1.46 -1.90 -6.60
C ALA A 103 -2.35 -1.35 -5.49
N ALA A 104 -1.82 -1.30 -4.27
CA ALA A 104 -2.48 -0.61 -3.17
C ALA A 104 -2.35 0.91 -3.31
N GLY A 105 -3.10 1.63 -2.49
CA GLY A 105 -2.97 3.08 -2.37
C GLY A 105 -1.99 3.44 -1.27
N ASP A 106 -1.35 4.58 -1.41
CA ASP A 106 -0.46 5.14 -0.39
C ASP A 106 -1.26 5.74 0.77
N GLY A 107 -0.67 5.76 1.96
CA GLY A 107 -1.18 6.51 3.10
C GLY A 107 -1.07 8.01 2.88
N GLY A 108 -2.05 8.76 3.37
CA GLY A 108 -2.06 10.20 3.35
C GLY A 108 -1.07 10.80 4.35
N ALA A 109 -0.48 11.95 4.03
CA ALA A 109 0.35 12.68 4.99
C ALA A 109 -0.49 13.21 6.16
N GLY A 110 0.07 13.20 7.36
CA GLY A 110 -0.47 13.89 8.52
C GLY A 110 -0.42 15.41 8.35
N GLY A 111 -1.45 16.09 8.85
CA GLY A 111 -1.51 17.54 8.88
C GLY A 111 -0.53 18.12 9.89
N SER A 112 0.02 19.29 9.61
CA SER A 112 0.88 19.99 10.58
C SER A 112 0.07 20.86 11.53
N ALA A 113 0.54 20.99 12.77
CA ALA A 113 0.18 22.11 13.64
C ALA A 113 0.93 23.39 13.22
N ARG A 114 0.64 24.51 13.89
CA ARG A 114 1.21 25.82 13.53
C ARG A 114 1.97 26.48 14.66
N LEU A 115 1.29 27.16 15.60
CA LEU A 115 1.98 27.77 16.74
C LEU A 115 2.06 26.79 17.92
N ILE A 116 0.91 26.39 18.44
CA ILE A 116 0.78 25.38 19.49
C ILE A 116 -0.11 24.25 18.99
N GLY A 117 0.38 23.01 19.12
CA GLY A 117 -0.38 21.81 18.78
C GLY A 117 0.51 20.70 18.28
N ALA A 118 0.03 19.48 18.35
CA ALA A 118 0.73 18.32 17.83
C ALA A 118 0.53 18.17 16.31
N GLY A 119 1.52 17.62 15.62
CA GLY A 119 1.34 17.15 14.25
C GLY A 119 0.46 15.90 14.20
N GLY A 120 -0.31 15.74 13.12
CA GLY A 120 -1.11 14.54 12.88
C GLY A 120 -0.26 13.38 12.38
N HIS A 121 -0.69 12.15 12.64
CA HIS A 121 0.00 10.96 12.16
C HIS A 121 -0.16 10.78 10.64
N GLY A 122 0.84 10.19 9.99
CA GLY A 122 0.71 9.71 8.62
C GLY A 122 -0.16 8.45 8.54
N GLY A 123 -0.93 8.32 7.46
CA GLY A 123 -1.77 7.15 7.21
C GLY A 123 -0.94 5.93 6.81
N GLN A 124 -1.47 4.75 7.05
CA GLN A 124 -0.82 3.49 6.64
C GLN A 124 -0.92 3.31 5.12
N GLY A 125 0.09 2.70 4.52
CA GLY A 125 0.04 2.23 3.14
C GLY A 125 -0.88 1.01 2.99
N GLY A 126 -1.57 0.92 1.87
CA GLY A 126 -2.49 -0.18 1.59
C GLY A 126 -1.78 -1.50 1.27
N ILE A 127 -2.48 -2.63 1.44
CA ILE A 127 -1.95 -3.94 1.05
C ILE A 127 -2.17 -4.18 -0.45
N GLY A 128 -1.14 -4.65 -1.15
CA GLY A 128 -1.20 -4.99 -2.57
C GLY A 128 -2.11 -6.18 -2.86
N GLY A 129 -2.77 -6.14 -4.03
CA GLY A 129 -3.67 -7.19 -4.47
C GLY A 129 -2.95 -8.50 -4.77
N SER A 130 -3.51 -9.64 -4.36
CA SER A 130 -2.95 -10.95 -4.74
C SER A 130 -3.39 -11.37 -6.14
N THR A 131 -2.63 -12.27 -6.78
CA THR A 131 -2.98 -12.85 -8.09
C THR A 131 -2.88 -14.38 -8.10
N ALA A 132 -3.70 -15.05 -8.91
CA ALA A 132 -3.57 -16.48 -9.22
C ALA A 132 -2.93 -16.75 -10.61
N GLY A 133 -2.30 -15.75 -11.24
CA GLY A 133 -1.71 -15.86 -12.59
C GLY A 133 -0.51 -16.82 -12.68
N ARG A 134 -0.43 -17.63 -13.75
CA ARG A 134 0.51 -18.77 -13.91
C ARG A 134 1.59 -18.58 -14.98
N GLN A 135 1.88 -17.34 -15.40
CA GLN A 135 2.80 -17.05 -16.51
C GLN A 135 3.81 -15.95 -16.16
N SER A 136 4.94 -15.94 -16.88
CA SER A 136 5.92 -14.85 -16.88
C SER A 136 5.20 -13.51 -17.09
N GLY A 137 5.22 -12.64 -16.09
CA GLY A 137 4.50 -11.37 -16.08
C GLY A 137 3.25 -11.31 -15.20
N ALA A 138 2.87 -12.39 -14.51
CA ALA A 138 1.92 -12.33 -13.40
C ALA A 138 2.65 -11.93 -12.12
N PHE A 139 2.21 -10.84 -11.49
CA PHE A 139 2.79 -10.35 -10.23
C PHE A 139 1.70 -9.98 -9.24
N GLY A 140 1.97 -10.19 -7.95
CA GLY A 140 1.19 -9.55 -6.91
C GLY A 140 1.31 -8.02 -7.04
N GLY A 141 0.25 -7.30 -6.65
CA GLY A 141 0.28 -5.85 -6.62
C GLY A 141 1.25 -5.35 -5.56
N ALA A 142 1.90 -4.21 -5.79
CA ALA A 142 2.73 -3.58 -4.78
C ALA A 142 1.88 -3.11 -3.58
N GLY A 143 2.48 -3.16 -2.39
CA GLY A 143 1.96 -2.44 -1.21
C GLY A 143 2.15 -0.93 -1.39
N GLY A 144 1.27 -0.16 -0.77
CA GLY A 144 1.35 1.31 -0.80
C GLY A 144 2.37 1.83 0.21
N ASP A 145 2.95 3.00 -0.06
CA ASP A 145 3.84 3.64 0.89
C ASP A 145 3.05 4.22 2.08
N GLY A 146 3.67 4.28 3.25
CA GLY A 146 3.12 4.96 4.42
C GLY A 146 3.22 6.48 4.28
N GLY A 147 2.23 7.20 4.81
CA GLY A 147 2.21 8.66 4.80
C GLY A 147 3.22 9.26 5.78
N SER A 148 3.78 10.42 5.47
CA SER A 148 4.62 11.16 6.42
C SER A 148 3.80 11.71 7.59
N GLY A 149 4.37 11.74 8.80
CA GLY A 149 3.79 12.44 9.93
C GLY A 149 3.85 13.97 9.76
N GLY A 150 2.89 14.67 10.34
CA GLY A 150 2.82 16.13 10.33
C GLY A 150 3.77 16.77 11.34
N ASN A 151 4.19 18.01 11.08
CA ASN A 151 5.05 18.73 12.01
C ASN A 151 4.26 19.20 13.24
N GLY A 152 4.92 19.22 14.39
CA GLY A 152 4.44 19.86 15.62
C GLY A 152 4.41 21.38 15.50
N GLY A 153 3.77 22.04 16.46
CA GLY A 153 3.70 23.50 16.53
C GLY A 153 5.08 24.12 16.70
N TRP A 154 5.28 25.27 16.06
CA TRP A 154 6.54 26.02 16.12
C TRP A 154 6.96 26.35 17.54
N LEU A 155 6.02 26.76 18.41
CA LEU A 155 6.33 27.05 19.81
C LEU A 155 6.32 25.76 20.64
N ALA A 156 5.23 25.00 20.57
CA ALA A 156 5.09 23.80 21.37
C ALA A 156 4.21 22.76 20.67
N GLY A 157 4.69 21.53 20.67
CA GLY A 157 3.91 20.36 20.31
C GLY A 157 4.77 19.27 19.69
N ASP A 158 4.44 18.04 20.04
CA ASP A 158 5.07 16.86 19.46
C ASP A 158 4.67 16.73 17.99
N ALA A 159 5.58 16.19 17.18
CA ALA A 159 5.28 15.90 15.80
C ALA A 159 4.58 14.55 15.63
N GLY A 160 3.87 14.40 14.52
CA GLY A 160 3.18 13.16 14.19
C GLY A 160 4.13 12.07 13.75
N ALA A 161 3.83 10.83 14.10
CA ALA A 161 4.53 9.67 13.56
C ALA A 161 4.20 9.44 12.07
N GLY A 162 5.13 8.86 11.30
CA GLY A 162 4.87 8.36 9.96
C GLY A 162 4.05 7.06 9.97
N GLY A 163 3.35 6.78 8.88
CA GLY A 163 2.61 5.54 8.69
C GLY A 163 3.51 4.41 8.20
N ASN A 164 3.16 3.15 8.47
CA ASN A 164 3.91 2.02 7.93
C ASN A 164 3.56 1.81 6.46
N GLY A 165 4.51 1.26 5.70
CA GLY A 165 4.29 0.78 4.36
C GLY A 165 3.42 -0.48 4.35
N GLY A 166 2.63 -0.65 3.31
CA GLY A 166 1.76 -1.79 3.14
C GLY A 166 2.47 -3.02 2.60
N MET A 167 1.93 -4.20 2.89
CA MET A 167 2.49 -5.45 2.37
C MET A 167 2.26 -5.59 0.86
N GLY A 168 3.22 -6.18 0.16
CA GLY A 168 3.06 -6.60 -1.23
C GLY A 168 2.09 -7.78 -1.37
N GLY A 169 1.37 -7.80 -2.48
CA GLY A 169 0.45 -8.88 -2.82
C GLY A 169 1.20 -10.16 -3.18
N SER A 170 0.63 -11.32 -2.84
CA SER A 170 1.24 -12.60 -3.21
C SER A 170 0.72 -13.10 -4.57
N ASN A 171 1.57 -13.84 -5.29
CA ASN A 171 1.08 -14.75 -6.30
C ASN A 171 0.78 -16.11 -5.65
N THR A 172 -0.49 -16.50 -5.67
CA THR A 172 -1.03 -17.70 -5.01
C THR A 172 -1.24 -18.86 -5.96
N ALA A 173 -0.72 -18.78 -7.19
CA ALA A 173 -0.76 -19.89 -8.14
C ALA A 173 -0.12 -21.15 -7.53
N ALA A 174 -0.88 -22.25 -7.48
CA ALA A 174 -0.37 -23.53 -7.01
C ALA A 174 0.53 -24.19 -8.08
N PRO A 175 1.55 -24.97 -7.67
CA PRO A 175 2.30 -25.81 -8.60
C PRO A 175 1.39 -26.82 -9.34
N GLY A 176 1.68 -27.09 -10.62
CA GLY A 176 1.02 -28.14 -11.42
C GLY A 176 0.40 -27.66 -12.75
N GLY A 177 -0.32 -28.54 -13.46
CA GLY A 177 -1.01 -28.23 -14.73
C GLY A 177 -0.15 -28.48 -15.97
N ALA A 178 -0.74 -29.16 -16.98
CA ALA A 178 -0.05 -29.53 -18.22
C ALA A 178 0.11 -28.32 -19.14
N HIS A 179 1.14 -27.52 -18.88
CA HIS A 179 1.59 -26.45 -19.76
C HIS A 179 3.09 -26.63 -20.03
N ASN A 180 3.58 -25.95 -21.05
CA ASN A 180 4.94 -25.89 -21.56
C ASN A 180 6.03 -25.39 -20.58
N GLY A 181 6.02 -25.82 -19.30
CA GLY A 181 7.09 -25.53 -18.34
C GLY A 181 7.16 -24.06 -17.89
N ASN A 182 6.03 -23.34 -17.88
CA ASN A 182 6.04 -21.92 -17.52
C ASN A 182 6.44 -21.71 -16.06
N ASN A 183 7.23 -20.65 -15.83
CA ASN A 183 7.60 -20.21 -14.49
C ASN A 183 6.39 -19.65 -13.73
N GLY A 184 6.43 -19.80 -12.41
CA GLY A 184 5.49 -19.13 -11.51
C GLY A 184 5.65 -17.61 -11.57
N GLY A 185 4.58 -16.87 -11.31
CA GLY A 185 4.64 -15.42 -11.27
C GLY A 185 5.17 -14.88 -9.93
N SER A 186 5.66 -13.66 -9.90
CA SER A 186 6.31 -13.09 -8.72
C SER A 186 5.33 -12.56 -7.67
N GLY A 187 5.79 -12.42 -6.44
CA GLY A 187 5.14 -11.55 -5.45
C GLY A 187 5.29 -10.08 -5.82
N GLY A 188 4.44 -9.23 -5.24
CA GLY A 188 4.57 -7.78 -5.30
C GLY A 188 5.47 -7.26 -4.19
N ASP A 189 6.08 -6.10 -4.40
CA ASP A 189 6.95 -5.47 -3.41
C ASP A 189 6.14 -4.87 -2.26
N GLY A 190 6.73 -4.82 -1.06
CA GLY A 190 6.19 -4.07 0.06
C GLY A 190 6.44 -2.57 -0.10
N GLY A 191 5.54 -1.75 0.43
CA GLY A 191 5.66 -0.30 0.43
C GLY A 191 6.65 0.20 1.48
N ASN A 192 7.20 1.38 1.27
CA ASN A 192 8.10 2.04 2.21
C ASN A 192 7.33 2.64 3.39
N GLY A 193 7.96 2.71 4.55
CA GLY A 193 7.44 3.45 5.70
C GLY A 193 7.56 4.96 5.52
N GLY A 194 6.60 5.70 6.06
CA GLY A 194 6.59 7.15 6.07
C GLY A 194 7.55 7.74 7.10
N SER A 195 8.12 8.91 6.79
CA SER A 195 8.94 9.65 7.75
C SER A 195 8.09 10.20 8.90
N GLY A 196 8.68 10.30 10.09
CA GLY A 196 8.08 11.08 11.18
C GLY A 196 8.15 12.59 10.92
N GLY A 197 7.28 13.36 11.57
CA GLY A 197 7.26 14.82 11.48
C GLY A 197 8.30 15.47 12.40
N ASN A 198 8.60 16.74 12.18
CA ASN A 198 9.54 17.50 13.00
C ASN A 198 8.83 18.31 14.09
N ALA A 199 9.43 18.39 15.28
CA ALA A 199 8.99 19.31 16.32
C ALA A 199 9.54 20.73 16.10
N GLY A 200 8.96 21.70 16.81
CA GLY A 200 9.35 23.11 16.77
C GLY A 200 10.41 23.48 17.82
N LEU A 201 10.07 24.41 18.71
CA LEU A 201 10.94 24.87 19.80
C LEU A 201 10.94 23.88 20.98
N PHE A 202 9.74 23.44 21.37
CA PHE A 202 9.51 22.44 22.39
C PHE A 202 8.66 21.29 21.85
N GLY A 203 9.10 20.05 22.05
CA GLY A 203 8.37 18.86 21.66
C GLY A 203 9.26 17.78 21.07
N ASN A 204 8.72 16.58 20.97
CA ASN A 204 9.41 15.42 20.44
C ASN A 204 9.18 15.27 18.94
N GLY A 205 10.22 14.85 18.22
CA GLY A 205 10.11 14.45 16.83
C GLY A 205 9.28 13.18 16.67
N GLY A 206 8.62 13.03 15.53
CA GLY A 206 7.76 11.89 15.25
C GLY A 206 8.58 10.66 14.92
N ASN A 207 8.16 9.48 15.38
CA ASN A 207 8.74 8.22 14.93
C ASN A 207 8.39 7.95 13.46
N ALA A 208 9.29 7.33 12.71
CA ALA A 208 8.98 6.85 11.37
C ALA A 208 8.14 5.57 11.39
N GLY A 209 7.47 5.30 10.27
CA GLY A 209 6.84 4.01 10.01
C GLY A 209 7.84 2.99 9.47
N GLY A 210 7.56 1.71 9.73
CA GLY A 210 8.30 0.59 9.14
C GLY A 210 7.90 0.32 7.69
N GLY A 211 8.79 -0.29 6.91
CA GLY A 211 8.49 -0.80 5.58
C GLY A 211 7.62 -2.05 5.62
N GLY A 212 6.79 -2.23 4.59
CA GLY A 212 5.95 -3.41 4.41
C GLY A 212 6.74 -4.59 3.88
N SER A 213 6.29 -5.81 4.19
CA SER A 213 6.91 -7.02 3.65
C SER A 213 6.54 -7.25 2.18
N GLY A 214 7.45 -7.83 1.40
CA GLY A 214 7.17 -8.31 0.05
C GLY A 214 6.22 -9.52 0.04
N GLY A 215 5.48 -9.67 -1.05
CA GLY A 215 4.57 -10.79 -1.29
C GLY A 215 5.30 -12.06 -1.74
N SER A 216 4.68 -13.22 -1.56
CA SER A 216 5.28 -14.49 -2.00
C SER A 216 5.09 -14.72 -3.50
N GLY A 217 6.05 -15.39 -4.14
CA GLY A 217 5.95 -15.87 -5.52
C GLY A 217 5.12 -17.14 -5.66
N GLY A 218 4.54 -17.34 -6.84
CA GLY A 218 3.68 -18.47 -7.17
C GLY A 218 4.44 -19.72 -7.63
N GLY A 219 3.79 -20.87 -7.57
CA GLY A 219 4.31 -22.15 -8.05
C GLY A 219 4.39 -22.26 -9.58
N ALA A 220 5.26 -23.14 -10.05
CA ALA A 220 5.49 -23.40 -11.47
C ALA A 220 4.57 -24.47 -12.06
N ASN A 221 4.52 -24.56 -13.40
CA ASN A 221 3.76 -25.61 -14.09
C ASN A 221 4.61 -26.86 -14.40
N THR A 222 3.95 -28.03 -14.42
CA THR A 222 4.56 -29.31 -14.79
C THR A 222 4.91 -29.29 -16.27
N GLY A 223 6.09 -29.79 -16.64
CA GLY A 223 6.46 -29.96 -18.05
C GLY A 223 5.55 -30.95 -18.79
N ILE A 224 5.42 -30.79 -20.11
CA ILE A 224 4.59 -31.68 -20.94
C ILE A 224 5.28 -33.04 -21.09
N ASN A 225 4.53 -34.12 -20.88
CA ASN A 225 4.96 -35.45 -21.29
C ASN A 225 5.11 -35.48 -22.82
N GLY A 226 6.30 -35.79 -23.31
CA GLY A 226 6.56 -35.88 -24.74
C GLY A 226 5.66 -36.93 -25.39
N ILE A 227 5.07 -36.59 -26.55
CA ILE A 227 4.43 -37.56 -27.43
C ILE A 227 5.45 -38.08 -28.43
N ALA A 228 5.19 -39.21 -29.09
CA ALA A 228 6.16 -39.88 -29.99
C ALA A 228 6.77 -38.97 -31.08
N LEU A 229 6.11 -37.86 -31.41
CA LEU A 229 6.53 -36.90 -32.43
C LEU A 229 7.18 -35.60 -31.87
N ALA A 230 7.27 -35.42 -30.55
CA ALA A 230 7.83 -34.22 -29.92
C ALA A 230 8.50 -34.52 -28.56
N PRO A 231 9.77 -34.12 -28.34
CA PRO A 231 10.44 -34.29 -27.05
C PRO A 231 9.69 -33.64 -25.89
N ALA A 232 9.75 -34.28 -24.72
CA ALA A 232 9.16 -33.74 -23.49
C ALA A 232 9.80 -32.40 -23.09
N GLY A 233 8.99 -31.43 -22.65
CA GLY A 233 9.46 -30.13 -22.16
C GLY A 233 9.84 -30.15 -20.66
N PRO A 234 10.83 -29.36 -20.21
CA PRO A 234 11.15 -29.22 -18.79
C PRO A 234 9.98 -28.59 -18.00
N GLY A 235 9.92 -28.83 -16.69
CA GLY A 235 9.02 -28.09 -15.80
C GLY A 235 9.55 -26.69 -15.50
N GLY A 236 8.66 -25.77 -15.11
CA GLY A 236 9.04 -24.39 -14.81
C GLY A 236 9.69 -24.20 -13.44
N THR A 237 10.32 -23.05 -13.24
CA THR A 237 10.79 -22.61 -11.91
C THR A 237 9.70 -21.83 -11.19
N GLY A 238 9.68 -21.87 -9.85
CA GLY A 238 8.77 -21.02 -9.09
C GLY A 238 9.06 -19.53 -9.31
N GLY A 239 8.07 -18.68 -9.05
CA GLY A 239 8.23 -17.23 -9.14
C GLY A 239 9.03 -16.64 -7.99
N GLY A 240 9.71 -15.51 -8.20
CA GLY A 240 10.39 -14.80 -7.11
C GLY A 240 9.41 -14.21 -6.10
N GLY A 241 9.80 -14.11 -4.83
CA GLY A 241 9.10 -13.23 -3.89
C GLY A 241 9.37 -11.76 -4.21
N GLY A 242 8.49 -10.86 -3.75
CA GLY A 242 8.71 -9.42 -3.83
C GLY A 242 9.74 -8.94 -2.80
N SER A 243 10.36 -7.80 -3.03
CA SER A 243 11.21 -7.16 -2.01
C SER A 243 10.37 -6.56 -0.88
N GLY A 244 10.94 -6.48 0.32
CA GLY A 244 10.37 -5.66 1.38
C GLY A 244 10.64 -4.17 1.14
N GLY A 245 9.78 -3.31 1.67
CA GLY A 245 9.96 -1.87 1.60
C GLY A 245 10.99 -1.36 2.61
N THR A 246 11.51 -0.16 2.39
CA THR A 246 12.41 0.50 3.35
C THR A 246 11.63 1.13 4.51
N GLY A 247 12.25 1.28 5.68
CA GLY A 247 11.66 2.05 6.78
C GLY A 247 11.85 3.56 6.57
N GLY A 248 10.99 4.37 7.20
CA GLY A 248 11.10 5.82 7.14
C GLY A 248 12.19 6.40 8.05
N SER A 249 12.50 7.69 7.89
CA SER A 249 13.34 8.44 8.82
C SER A 249 12.53 9.03 9.98
N GLY A 250 13.05 8.95 11.20
CA GLY A 250 12.47 9.67 12.34
C GLY A 250 12.60 11.18 12.18
N GLY A 251 11.72 11.93 12.83
CA GLY A 251 11.71 13.38 12.79
C GLY A 251 12.63 14.05 13.80
N HIS A 252 12.89 15.33 13.60
CA HIS A 252 13.77 16.10 14.47
C HIS A 252 13.10 16.49 15.80
N SER A 253 13.91 16.54 16.86
CA SER A 253 13.52 17.03 18.18
C SER A 253 13.21 18.52 18.17
N GLY A 254 12.60 18.99 19.26
CA GLY A 254 12.52 20.40 19.56
C GLY A 254 13.90 21.03 19.69
N LEU A 255 14.02 22.30 19.29
CA LEU A 255 15.29 23.02 19.31
C LEU A 255 15.86 23.20 20.74
N LEU A 256 14.99 23.41 21.73
CA LEU A 256 15.41 23.65 23.12
C LEU A 256 15.16 22.44 24.02
N ILE A 257 13.99 21.81 23.89
CA ILE A 257 13.61 20.63 24.68
C ILE A 257 12.82 19.66 23.82
N GLY A 258 13.24 18.40 23.85
CA GLY A 258 12.54 17.27 23.25
C GLY A 258 13.52 16.23 22.70
N ASP A 259 13.00 15.04 22.46
CA ASP A 259 13.74 13.94 21.86
C ASP A 259 13.48 13.85 20.34
N GLY A 260 14.44 13.31 19.61
CA GLY A 260 14.24 12.99 18.19
C GLY A 260 13.37 11.76 18.01
N GLY A 261 12.75 11.65 16.85
CA GLY A 261 12.02 10.45 16.45
C GLY A 261 12.96 9.31 16.07
N SER A 262 12.54 8.08 16.35
CA SER A 262 13.23 6.87 15.89
C SER A 262 12.98 6.62 14.40
N GLY A 263 13.97 6.03 13.72
CA GLY A 263 13.82 5.53 12.36
C GLY A 263 12.99 4.25 12.28
N GLY A 264 12.34 4.02 11.15
CA GLY A 264 11.55 2.82 10.89
C GLY A 264 12.43 1.64 10.47
N SER A 265 12.00 0.42 10.82
CA SER A 265 12.61 -0.81 10.32
C SER A 265 12.23 -1.07 8.86
N GLY A 266 13.13 -1.66 8.08
CA GLY A 266 12.77 -2.21 6.77
C GLY A 266 11.84 -3.42 6.86
N GLY A 267 11.15 -3.71 5.77
CA GLY A 267 10.30 -4.88 5.60
C GLY A 267 11.08 -6.10 5.13
N ASN A 268 10.56 -7.28 5.44
CA ASN A 268 11.12 -8.55 4.96
C ASN A 268 10.79 -8.77 3.48
N GLY A 269 11.70 -9.41 2.74
CA GLY A 269 11.39 -9.95 1.41
C GLY A 269 10.37 -11.08 1.47
N GLY A 270 9.67 -11.30 0.37
CA GLY A 270 8.73 -12.38 0.18
C GLY A 270 9.40 -13.70 -0.14
N ASN A 271 8.72 -14.80 0.14
CA ASN A 271 9.21 -16.14 -0.19
C ASN A 271 9.14 -16.40 -1.69
N GLY A 272 10.12 -17.10 -2.23
CA GLY A 272 10.04 -17.65 -3.60
C GLY A 272 9.01 -18.78 -3.70
N GLY A 273 8.47 -18.96 -4.89
CA GLY A 273 7.55 -20.04 -5.23
C GLY A 273 8.24 -21.38 -5.49
N THR A 274 7.46 -22.44 -5.50
CA THR A 274 7.96 -23.81 -5.74
C THR A 274 8.13 -24.10 -7.23
N GLY A 275 9.29 -24.64 -7.61
CA GLY A 275 9.52 -25.18 -8.96
C GLY A 275 9.07 -26.63 -9.08
N GLU A 276 8.87 -27.10 -10.31
CA GLU A 276 8.50 -28.49 -10.57
C GLU A 276 9.56 -29.22 -11.40
N ARG A 277 10.04 -30.37 -10.88
CA ARG A 277 10.93 -31.30 -11.60
C ARG A 277 10.15 -32.50 -12.12
N ARG A 278 10.55 -33.00 -13.29
CA ARG A 278 10.01 -34.24 -13.87
C ARG A 278 10.25 -35.42 -12.91
N HIS A 279 9.20 -36.17 -12.57
CA HIS A 279 9.37 -37.55 -12.10
C HIS A 279 9.72 -38.43 -13.31
N ARG A 280 10.97 -38.91 -13.36
CA ARG A 280 11.34 -39.99 -14.28
C ARG A 280 10.62 -41.25 -13.79
N ARG A 281 9.69 -41.78 -14.59
CA ARG A 281 9.38 -43.22 -14.60
C ARG A 281 10.02 -43.79 -15.85
#